data_AF-A0A6S6S0A0-F1
#
_entry.id   AF-A0A6S6S0A0-F1
#
_cell.length_a   1.000
_cell.length_b   1.000
_cell.length_c   1.000
_cell.angle_alpha   90.00
_cell.angle_beta   90.00
_cell.angle_gamma   90.00
#
_symmetry.space_group_name_H-M   'P 1'
#
loop_
_entity.id
_entity.type
_entity.pdbx_description
1 polymer ?
#
loop_
_entity_poly.entity_id
_entity_poly.type
_entity_poly.pdbx_seq_one_letter_code
_entity_poly.pdbx_strand_id
1 'polypeptide(L)' 'MIEGGLKSGSLITAKCALEQGKNIFSLPGTLGNTLYEGNHWLIQQGAYLASSPQDVIEYLNSRL' A
#
# COMPACT_ATOMS: atom_id res chain seq x y z
N MET A 1 1.92 3.42 -0.38
CA MET A 1 2.25 3.47 -1.82
C MET A 1 1.16 4.26 -2.51
N ILE A 2 1.56 5.28 -3.29
CA ILE A 2 0.63 6.12 -4.03
C ILE A 2 0.37 5.49 -5.40
N GLU A 3 1.45 5.12 -6.09
CA GLU A 3 1.43 4.46 -7.39
C GLU A 3 2.71 3.63 -7.58
N GLY A 4 2.65 2.67 -8.49
CA GLY A 4 3.80 1.91 -8.99
C GLY A 4 3.45 0.47 -9.38
N GLY A 5 3.99 0.05 -10.52
CA GLY A 5 3.81 -1.31 -11.02
C GLY A 5 4.66 -2.36 -10.30
N LEU A 6 4.55 -3.61 -10.75
CA LEU A 6 5.24 -4.77 -10.17
C LEU A 6 6.78 -4.69 -10.18
N LYS A 7 7.36 -3.81 -11.01
CA LYS A 7 8.82 -3.57 -11.11
C LYS A 7 9.26 -2.23 -10.50
N SER A 8 8.38 -1.55 -9.76
CA SER A 8 8.71 -0.27 -9.12
C SER A 8 9.72 -0.44 -7.98
N GLY A 9 10.69 0.47 -7.87
CA GLY A 9 11.60 0.54 -6.73
C GLY A 9 10.86 0.76 -5.40
N SER A 10 9.75 1.51 -5.41
CA SER A 10 8.91 1.72 -4.22
C SER A 10 8.28 0.43 -3.72
N LEU A 11 7.98 -0.52 -4.61
CA LEU A 11 7.44 -1.83 -4.24
C LEU A 11 8.45 -2.66 -3.46
N ILE A 12 9.75 -2.55 -3.78
CA ILE A 12 10.83 -3.25 -3.07
C ILE A 12 10.87 -2.80 -1.61
N THR A 13 10.84 -1.49 -1.36
CA THR A 13 10.80 -0.95 0.01
C THR A 13 9.53 -1.36 0.74
N ALA A 14 8.37 -1.33 0.06
CA ALA A 14 7.09 -1.73 0.66
C ALA A 14 7.05 -3.22 1.03
N LYS A 15 7.62 -4.11 0.19
CA LYS A 15 7.78 -5.54 0.50
C LYS A 15 8.62 -5.75 1.76
N CYS A 16 9.81 -5.15 1.79
CA CYS A 16 10.71 -5.25 2.93
C CYS A 16 10.04 -4.76 4.23
N ALA A 17 9.25 -3.69 4.17
CA ALA A 17 8.51 -3.20 5.32
C ALA A 17 7.39 -4.16 5.76
N LEU A 18 6.63 -4.76 4.84
CA LEU A 18 5.65 -5.80 5.17
C LEU A 18 6.30 -7.01 5.84
N GLU A 19 7.44 -7.48 5.32
CA GLU A 19 8.21 -8.60 5.89
C GLU A 19 8.70 -8.30 7.32
N GLN A 20 8.96 -7.03 7.63
CA GLN A 20 9.30 -6.57 8.99
C GLN A 20 8.08 -6.34 9.89
N GLY A 21 6.88 -6.74 9.46
CA GLY A 21 5.64 -6.54 10.19
C GLY A 21 5.23 -5.06 10.32
N LYS A 22 5.71 -4.19 9.42
CA LYS A 22 5.27 -2.79 9.37
C LYS A 22 3.94 -2.68 8.65
N ASN A 23 3.11 -1.76 9.13
CA ASN A 23 1.83 -1.47 8.51
C ASN A 23 2.05 -0.59 7.28
N ILE A 24 1.69 -1.13 6.11
CA ILE A 24 1.77 -0.41 4.85
C ILE A 24 0.38 -0.02 4.40
N PHE A 25 0.24 1.22 3.93
CA PHE A 25 -0.96 1.72 3.29
C PHE A 25 -0.72 1.83 1.80
N SER A 26 -1.70 1.46 0.99
CA SER A 26 -1.62 1.54 -0.47
C SER A 26 -2.92 2.08 -1.05
N LEU A 27 -2.80 3.02 -1.98
CA LEU A 27 -3.94 3.59 -2.69
C LEU A 27 -4.38 2.64 -3.82
N PRO A 28 -5.67 2.30 -3.92
CA PRO A 28 -6.16 1.55 -5.07
C PRO A 28 -6.17 2.44 -6.32
N GLY A 29 -5.99 1.83 -7.49
CA GLY A 29 -6.18 2.50 -8.78
C GLY A 29 -6.96 1.65 -9.77
N THR A 30 -7.06 2.13 -11.01
CA THR A 30 -7.84 1.49 -12.08
C THR A 30 -7.36 0.08 -12.39
N LEU A 31 -8.29 -0.87 -12.46
CA LEU A 31 -8.00 -2.26 -12.85
C LEU A 31 -7.44 -2.32 -14.29
N GLY A 32 -6.41 -3.14 -14.48
CA GLY A 32 -5.74 -3.29 -15.78
C GLY A 32 -4.71 -2.20 -16.11
N ASN A 33 -4.57 -1.17 -15.27
CA ASN A 33 -3.49 -0.20 -15.40
C ASN A 33 -2.20 -0.71 -14.74
N THR A 34 -1.15 -0.90 -15.53
CA THR A 34 0.14 -1.44 -15.08
C THR A 34 0.82 -0.60 -14.00
N LEU A 35 0.48 0.68 -13.92
CA LEU A 35 0.96 1.59 -12.88
C LEU A 35 0.42 1.24 -11.48
N TYR A 36 -0.69 0.52 -11.36
CA TYR A 36 -1.31 0.18 -10.07
C TYR A 36 -1.21 -1.30 -9.71
N GLU A 37 -0.61 -2.13 -10.57
CA GLU A 37 -0.47 -3.57 -10.28
C GLU A 37 0.33 -3.83 -8.99
N GLY A 38 1.36 -3.02 -8.70
CA GLY A 38 2.11 -3.13 -7.44
C GLY A 38 1.28 -2.72 -6.23
N ASN A 39 0.44 -1.67 -6.37
CA ASN A 39 -0.48 -1.25 -5.32
C ASN A 39 -1.51 -2.35 -5.00
N HIS A 40 -2.14 -2.93 -6.02
CA HIS A 40 -3.11 -4.01 -5.84
C HIS A 40 -2.46 -5.26 -5.24
N TRP A 41 -1.26 -5.62 -5.70
CA TRP A 41 -0.50 -6.71 -5.12
C TRP A 41 -0.20 -6.48 -3.63
N LEU A 42 0.24 -5.27 -3.24
CA LEU A 42 0.48 -4.95 -1.82
C LEU A 42 -0.78 -5.12 -0.97
N ILE A 43 -1.93 -4.65 -1.45
CA ILE A 43 -3.21 -4.78 -0.75
C ILE A 43 -3.55 -6.27 -0.57
N GLN A 44 -3.34 -7.10 -1.61
CA GLN A 44 -3.52 -8.55 -1.53
C GLN A 44 -2.57 -9.23 -0.53
N GLN A 45 -1.38 -8.67 -0.29
CA GLN A 45 -0.43 -9.16 0.72
C GLN A 45 -0.73 -8.66 2.15
N GLY A 46 -1.81 -7.93 2.36
CA GLY A 46 -2.20 -7.42 3.68
C GLY A 46 -1.75 -5.99 3.97
N ALA A 47 -1.31 -5.22 2.96
CA ALA A 47 -1.29 -3.78 3.10
C ALA A 47 -2.72 -3.24 3.25
N TYR A 48 -2.88 -2.23 4.09
CA TYR A 48 -4.14 -1.52 4.26
C TYR A 48 -4.47 -0.74 3.00
N LEU A 49 -5.70 -0.86 2.53
CA LEU A 49 -6.24 0.02 1.51
C LEU A 49 -6.48 1.39 2.14
N ALA A 50 -5.88 2.44 1.56
CA ALA A 50 -6.20 3.82 1.89
C ALA A 50 -6.90 4.46 0.71
N SER A 51 -7.99 5.15 0.97
CA SER A 51 -8.79 5.93 0.01
C SER A 51 -8.68 7.43 0.28
N SER A 52 -8.26 7.80 1.48
CA SER A 52 -8.08 9.18 1.93
C SER A 52 -6.98 9.28 2.99
N PRO A 53 -6.41 10.48 3.25
CA PRO A 53 -5.48 10.68 4.36
C PRO A 53 -6.09 10.33 5.73
N GLN A 54 -7.42 10.46 5.87
CA GLN A 54 -8.15 10.16 7.09
C GLN A 54 -7.98 8.70 7.50
N ASP A 55 -7.97 7.76 6.55
CA ASP A 55 -7.79 6.33 6.83
C ASP A 55 -6.49 6.04 7.61
N VAL A 56 -5.42 6.78 7.28
CA VAL A 56 -4.12 6.66 7.98
C VAL A 56 -4.18 7.32 9.36
N ILE A 57 -4.82 8.48 9.47
CA ILE A 57 -4.96 9.22 10.74
C ILE A 57 -5.81 8.41 11.73
N GLU A 58 -6.96 7.90 11.30
CA GLU A 58 -7.84 7.06 12.11
C GLU A 58 -7.13 5.80 12.59
N TYR A 59 -6.37 5.16 11.70
CA TYR A 59 -5.55 4.02 12.07
C TYR A 59 -4.53 4.36 13.17
N LEU A 60 -3.81 5.47 13.03
CA LEU A 60 -2.82 5.91 14.03
C LEU A 60 -3.49 6.24 15.36
N ASN A 61 -4.66 6.88 15.34
CA ASN A 61 -5.43 7.21 16.54
C ASN A 61 -5.99 5.96 17.24
N SER A 62 -6.39 4.92 16.50
CA SER A 62 -6.91 3.67 17.06
C SER A 62 -5.87 2.84 17.83
N ARG A 63 -4.59 3.22 17.73
CA ARG A 63 -3.46 2.53 18.38
C ARG A 63 -2.91 3.27 19.61
N LEU A 64 -3.52 4.40 19.97
CA LEU A 64 -3.27 5.13 21.22
C LEU A 64 -4.27 4.69 22.29
#